data_AF-A0A6M3LAK5-F1
#
_entry.id   AF-A0A6M3LAK5-F1
#
_cell.length_a   1.000
_cell.length_b   1.000
_cell.length_c   1.000
_cell.angle_alpha   90.00
_cell.angle_beta   90.00
_cell.angle_gamma   90.00
#
_symmetry.space_group_name_H-M   'P 1'
#
loop_
_entity.id
_entity.type
_entity.pdbx_description
1 polymer ?
#
loop_
_entity_poly.entity_id
_entity_poly.type
_entity_poly.pdbx_seq_one_letter_code
_entity_poly.pdbx_strand_id
1 'polypeptide(L)'
;MAGKEPELSKECQVASLWTYVRRLQLGEKDTNDWWIDANVVLVDEAHHILNKTYQRVMEYYKDAFVIGCTATPTLSTGAGLGKFFESIVDVVTMDELISGGHLVPGVYYGPSKPDLSKLKIVQGDYEKKGLDEQINKPQIIGNVVSNWMEKALDKQTMVFSINRKHGKALCNEYIKRGINAEYLDANNDDEERDDVLRRFRNGDTQVICQVALYTEGTDLPEIECIVIARPTRSVGLHRQILGRGARPFNGKAFFIVLDHGGNIERLGFYEDEMDWTLDGKDNANKPRKKREKERTILTCEMCSAEFTGKRCPKCGHEIPDYGKKIAAIDASLERIGKTKKPKATTEDKRIFFGMLEWYRRMKGYQEGWASHKFRSKFGVWPNHYKGEGPIEPDQTFHNWIKYQTIKWAKSKKKLETEGVS
;
A
#
# COMPACT_ATOMS: atom_id res chain seq x y z
N MET A 1 24.45 3.91 -19.33
CA MET A 1 23.84 4.77 -18.29
C MET A 1 24.46 6.17 -18.35
N ALA A 2 23.80 7.20 -17.85
CA ALA A 2 24.31 8.58 -17.88
C ALA A 2 25.75 8.63 -17.31
N GLY A 3 26.68 9.25 -18.04
CA GLY A 3 28.08 9.40 -17.62
C GLY A 3 29.04 8.25 -17.96
N LYS A 4 28.60 7.18 -18.64
CA LYS A 4 29.49 6.14 -19.19
C LYS A 4 29.41 6.09 -20.72
N GLU A 5 30.56 5.91 -21.37
CA GLU A 5 30.60 5.58 -22.80
C GLU A 5 29.95 4.19 -23.03
N PRO A 6 29.19 4.02 -24.12
CA PRO A 6 28.54 2.75 -24.42
C PRO A 6 29.58 1.74 -24.93
N GLU A 7 29.56 0.52 -24.41
CA GLU A 7 30.28 -0.59 -25.04
C GLU A 7 29.35 -1.24 -26.07
N LEU A 8 29.31 -0.68 -27.27
CA LEU A 8 28.44 -1.14 -28.36
C LEU A 8 28.78 -2.55 -28.87
N SER A 9 29.95 -3.08 -28.53
CA SER A 9 30.39 -4.44 -28.89
C SER A 9 29.71 -5.54 -28.06
N LYS A 10 28.97 -5.19 -27.01
CA LYS A 10 28.24 -6.18 -26.19
C LYS A 10 26.93 -6.60 -26.87
N GLU A 11 26.62 -7.89 -26.78
CA GLU A 11 25.38 -8.46 -27.33
C GLU A 11 24.11 -7.94 -26.64
N CYS A 12 24.22 -7.50 -25.39
CA CYS A 12 23.11 -6.93 -24.62
C CYS A 12 23.36 -5.46 -24.35
N GLN A 13 22.37 -4.63 -24.72
CA GLN A 13 22.40 -3.19 -24.56
C GLN A 13 21.24 -2.75 -23.67
N VAL A 14 21.52 -1.89 -22.68
CA VAL A 14 20.52 -1.37 -21.75
C VAL A 14 20.50 0.15 -21.84
N ALA A 15 19.33 0.71 -22.18
CA ALA A 15 19.13 2.13 -22.27
C ALA A 15 17.77 2.53 -21.71
N SER A 16 17.69 3.73 -21.11
CA SER A 16 16.40 4.35 -20.84
C SER A 16 15.84 4.92 -22.15
N LEU A 17 14.51 4.94 -22.28
CA LEU A 17 13.83 5.41 -23.48
C LEU A 17 14.28 6.82 -23.90
N TRP A 18 14.35 7.75 -22.95
CA TRP A 18 14.71 9.15 -23.23
C TRP A 18 16.16 9.30 -23.67
N THR A 19 17.08 8.59 -23.02
CA THR A 19 18.49 8.59 -23.43
C THR A 19 18.64 8.01 -24.82
N TYR A 20 17.92 6.92 -25.12
CA TYR A 20 17.97 6.27 -26.42
C TYR A 20 17.42 7.18 -27.52
N VAL A 21 16.24 7.78 -27.34
CA VAL A 21 15.62 8.67 -28.34
C VAL A 21 16.48 9.89 -28.62
N ARG A 22 17.05 10.52 -27.58
CA ARG A 22 17.94 11.67 -27.77
C ARG A 22 19.15 11.31 -28.63
N ARG A 23 19.65 10.08 -28.51
CA ARG A 23 20.80 9.57 -29.28
C ARG A 23 20.40 9.11 -30.68
N LEU A 24 19.20 8.57 -30.87
CA LEU A 24 18.64 8.27 -32.19
C LEU A 24 18.43 9.51 -33.06
N GLN A 25 18.16 10.68 -32.46
CA GLN A 25 17.99 11.94 -33.18
C GLN A 25 19.31 12.52 -33.75
N LEU A 26 20.46 11.88 -33.51
CA LEU A 26 21.77 12.38 -33.93
C LEU A 26 22.13 12.03 -35.39
N GLY A 27 21.36 11.19 -36.09
CA GLY A 27 21.66 10.79 -37.46
C GLY A 27 20.69 9.76 -38.03
N GLU A 28 20.92 9.34 -39.27
CA GLU A 28 20.18 8.26 -39.92
C GLU A 28 20.68 6.89 -39.44
N LYS A 29 19.88 5.82 -39.62
CA LYS A 29 20.18 4.46 -39.15
C LYS A 29 21.61 4.01 -39.51
N ASP A 30 22.02 4.25 -40.76
CA ASP A 30 23.28 3.74 -41.29
C ASP A 30 24.51 4.60 -40.89
N THR A 31 24.28 5.75 -40.26
CA THR A 31 25.34 6.71 -39.90
C THR A 31 25.42 6.99 -38.40
N ASN A 32 24.52 6.39 -37.61
CA ASN A 32 24.42 6.63 -36.18
C ASN A 32 24.90 5.39 -35.42
N ASP A 33 26.08 5.47 -34.80
CA ASP A 33 26.65 4.39 -33.98
C ASP A 33 25.75 3.98 -32.80
N TRP A 34 24.82 4.84 -32.41
CA TRP A 34 23.83 4.54 -31.37
C TRP A 34 22.65 3.72 -31.88
N TRP A 35 22.56 3.47 -33.18
CA TRP A 35 21.60 2.56 -33.75
C TRP A 35 22.03 1.12 -33.47
N ILE A 36 21.28 0.45 -32.61
CA ILE A 36 21.55 -0.95 -32.27
C ILE A 36 20.55 -1.80 -33.05
N ASP A 37 21.04 -2.64 -33.94
CA ASP A 37 20.20 -3.69 -34.52
C ASP A 37 19.99 -4.78 -33.45
N ALA A 38 18.72 -5.11 -33.20
CA ALA A 38 18.35 -6.09 -32.19
C ALA A 38 17.34 -7.08 -32.77
N ASN A 39 17.60 -8.38 -32.59
CA ASN A 39 16.64 -9.42 -32.93
C ASN A 39 15.56 -9.59 -31.84
N VAL A 40 15.88 -9.20 -30.60
CA VAL A 40 14.98 -9.26 -29.44
C VAL A 40 15.01 -7.93 -28.72
N VAL A 41 13.83 -7.37 -28.42
CA VAL A 41 13.68 -6.12 -27.67
C VAL A 41 12.89 -6.39 -26.41
N LEU A 42 13.57 -6.28 -25.26
CA LEU A 42 12.96 -6.32 -23.94
C LEU A 42 12.55 -4.91 -23.54
N VAL A 43 11.28 -4.74 -23.16
CA VAL A 43 10.81 -3.46 -22.64
C VAL A 43 10.17 -3.60 -21.28
N ASP A 44 10.73 -2.89 -20.31
CA ASP A 44 10.18 -2.80 -18.97
C ASP A 44 9.06 -1.76 -18.88
N GLU A 45 8.14 -1.96 -17.94
CA GLU A 45 6.92 -1.17 -17.76
C GLU A 45 6.15 -0.94 -19.09
N ALA A 46 5.97 -2.03 -19.85
CA ALA A 46 5.39 -2.04 -21.20
C ALA A 46 4.00 -1.39 -21.32
N HIS A 47 3.31 -1.15 -20.20
CA HIS A 47 2.04 -0.43 -20.17
C HIS A 47 2.18 1.07 -20.54
N HIS A 48 3.40 1.62 -20.60
CA HIS A 48 3.70 2.96 -21.13
C HIS A 48 3.71 3.09 -22.64
N ILE A 49 3.41 2.02 -23.37
CA ILE A 49 3.37 1.95 -24.84
C ILE A 49 2.51 3.04 -25.51
N LEU A 50 1.59 3.72 -24.80
CA LEU A 50 0.87 4.87 -25.36
C LEU A 50 1.73 6.14 -25.53
N ASN A 51 2.90 6.20 -24.89
CA ASN A 51 3.82 7.31 -25.05
C ASN A 51 4.31 7.35 -26.52
N LYS A 52 4.09 8.47 -27.22
CA LYS A 52 4.50 8.64 -28.62
C LYS A 52 6.00 8.39 -28.83
N THR A 53 6.82 8.76 -27.84
CA THR A 53 8.27 8.51 -27.87
C THR A 53 8.56 7.02 -27.85
N TYR A 54 7.84 6.26 -27.02
CA TYR A 54 7.95 4.81 -26.95
C TYR A 54 7.53 4.20 -28.30
N GLN A 55 6.35 4.56 -28.83
CA GLN A 55 5.85 4.04 -30.11
C GLN A 55 6.81 4.30 -31.25
N ARG A 56 7.42 5.49 -31.29
CA ARG A 56 8.43 5.84 -32.29
C ARG A 56 9.65 4.92 -32.22
N VAL A 57 10.10 4.57 -31.03
CA VAL A 57 11.22 3.61 -30.87
C VAL A 57 10.81 2.22 -31.33
N MET A 58 9.60 1.78 -30.98
CA MET A 58 9.12 0.45 -31.40
C MET A 58 8.98 0.30 -32.91
N GLU A 59 8.66 1.37 -33.64
CA GLU A 59 8.63 1.35 -35.11
C GLU A 59 9.98 0.95 -35.72
N TYR A 60 11.09 1.37 -35.09
CA TYR A 60 12.44 1.00 -35.54
C TYR A 60 12.76 -0.49 -35.32
N TYR A 61 12.01 -1.15 -34.45
CA TYR A 61 12.18 -2.56 -34.07
C TYR A 61 10.95 -3.41 -34.44
N LYS A 62 10.17 -2.99 -35.44
CA LYS A 62 8.96 -3.70 -35.87
C LYS A 62 9.22 -5.13 -36.34
N ASP A 63 10.43 -5.41 -36.81
CA ASP A 63 10.86 -6.74 -37.28
C ASP A 63 11.53 -7.57 -36.17
N ALA A 64 11.72 -7.00 -34.98
CA ALA A 64 12.31 -7.69 -33.83
C ALA A 64 11.25 -8.44 -33.02
N PHE A 65 11.66 -9.47 -32.29
CA PHE A 65 10.81 -10.13 -31.31
C PHE A 65 10.71 -9.28 -30.03
N VAL A 66 9.53 -8.73 -29.77
CA VAL A 66 9.31 -7.79 -28.64
C VAL A 66 8.74 -8.51 -27.44
N ILE A 67 9.42 -8.40 -26.29
CA ILE A 67 8.97 -8.91 -25.00
C ILE A 67 8.69 -7.71 -24.08
N GLY A 68 7.42 -7.51 -23.74
CA GLY A 68 7.00 -6.48 -22.79
C GLY A 68 6.80 -7.02 -21.39
N CYS A 69 7.54 -6.50 -20.42
CA CYS A 69 7.39 -6.82 -19.00
C CYS A 69 6.53 -5.74 -18.32
N THR A 70 5.51 -6.14 -17.58
CA THR A 70 4.68 -5.22 -16.79
C THR A 70 3.92 -5.97 -15.71
N ALA A 71 3.82 -5.39 -14.51
CA ALA A 71 2.95 -5.92 -13.45
C ALA A 71 1.46 -5.60 -13.72
N THR A 72 1.18 -4.70 -14.66
CA THR A 72 -0.16 -4.18 -14.95
C THR A 72 -0.34 -4.02 -16.46
N PRO A 73 -0.73 -5.08 -17.20
CA PRO A 73 -0.87 -5.08 -18.66
C PRO A 73 -2.15 -4.34 -19.13
N THR A 74 -2.39 -3.16 -18.56
CA THR A 74 -3.54 -2.31 -18.88
C THR A 74 -3.14 -0.85 -18.91
N LEU A 75 -3.78 -0.11 -19.79
CA LEU A 75 -3.70 1.34 -19.86
C LEU A 75 -4.43 1.99 -18.68
N SER A 76 -4.17 3.28 -18.44
CA SER A 76 -4.88 4.06 -17.42
C SER A 76 -6.40 4.11 -17.62
N THR A 77 -6.86 3.93 -18.85
CA THR A 77 -8.28 3.83 -19.21
C THR A 77 -8.91 2.47 -18.87
N GLY A 78 -8.12 1.46 -18.50
CA GLY A 78 -8.55 0.08 -18.29
C GLY A 78 -8.52 -0.80 -19.55
N ALA A 79 -8.11 -0.25 -20.70
CA ALA A 79 -7.96 -1.01 -21.94
C ALA A 79 -6.69 -1.88 -21.91
N GLY A 80 -6.76 -3.08 -22.48
CA GLY A 80 -5.60 -3.97 -22.64
C GLY A 80 -4.61 -3.48 -23.70
N LEU A 81 -3.47 -4.16 -23.80
CA LEU A 81 -2.36 -3.78 -24.70
C LEU A 81 -2.38 -4.51 -26.06
N GLY A 82 -3.48 -5.16 -26.44
CA GLY A 82 -3.58 -6.01 -27.65
C GLY A 82 -3.37 -5.30 -28.99
N LYS A 83 -3.35 -3.96 -29.00
CA LYS A 83 -2.90 -3.19 -30.17
C LYS A 83 -1.39 -3.25 -30.41
N PHE A 84 -0.62 -3.66 -29.42
CA PHE A 84 0.84 -3.58 -29.41
C PHE A 84 1.52 -4.91 -29.09
N PHE A 85 0.81 -5.83 -28.45
CA PHE A 85 1.30 -7.16 -28.12
C PHE A 85 0.31 -8.21 -28.60
N GLU A 86 0.83 -9.34 -29.07
CA GLU A 86 0.03 -10.43 -29.65
C GLU A 86 -0.40 -11.46 -28.61
N SER A 87 0.40 -11.65 -27.56
CA SER A 87 0.15 -12.64 -26.52
C SER A 87 0.56 -12.13 -25.14
N ILE A 88 -0.12 -12.66 -24.11
CA ILE A 88 0.20 -12.43 -22.71
C ILE A 88 0.57 -13.75 -22.07
N VAL A 89 1.69 -13.74 -21.36
CA VAL A 89 2.18 -14.89 -20.61
C VAL A 89 2.24 -14.48 -19.14
N ASP A 90 1.44 -15.15 -18.32
CA ASP A 90 1.52 -15.02 -16.86
C ASP A 90 2.59 -15.99 -16.35
N VAL A 91 3.68 -15.44 -15.83
CA VAL A 91 4.89 -16.20 -15.50
C VAL A 91 4.87 -16.70 -14.06
N VAL A 92 4.22 -15.97 -13.15
CA VAL A 92 4.23 -16.27 -11.72
C VAL A 92 3.04 -15.63 -11.02
N THR A 93 2.42 -16.37 -10.11
CA THR A 93 1.28 -15.89 -9.32
C THR A 93 1.72 -15.08 -8.10
N MET A 94 0.81 -14.27 -7.55
CA MET A 94 1.05 -13.53 -6.31
C MET A 94 1.30 -14.47 -5.13
N ASP A 95 0.56 -15.58 -5.08
CA ASP A 95 0.69 -16.61 -4.04
C ASP A 95 2.08 -17.27 -4.08
N GLU A 96 2.63 -17.54 -5.27
CA GLU A 96 3.98 -18.07 -5.43
C GLU A 96 5.05 -17.06 -4.98
N LEU A 97 4.91 -15.79 -5.36
CA LEU A 97 5.85 -14.74 -4.95
C LEU A 97 5.86 -14.53 -3.43
N ILE A 98 4.69 -14.57 -2.80
CA ILE A 98 4.58 -14.41 -1.33
C ILE A 98 5.10 -15.67 -0.63
N SER A 99 4.71 -16.86 -1.07
CA SER A 99 5.13 -18.13 -0.45
C SER A 99 6.64 -18.38 -0.61
N GLY A 100 7.23 -17.91 -1.71
CA GLY A 100 8.67 -17.94 -1.97
C GLY A 100 9.47 -16.86 -1.23
N GLY A 101 8.81 -15.96 -0.48
CA GLY A 101 9.48 -14.88 0.24
C GLY A 101 9.99 -13.74 -0.64
N HIS A 102 9.59 -13.69 -1.92
CA HIS A 102 9.91 -12.58 -2.84
C HIS A 102 9.04 -11.35 -2.57
N LEU A 103 7.87 -11.54 -1.96
CA LEU A 103 6.96 -10.49 -1.51
C LEU A 103 6.41 -10.79 -0.12
N VAL A 104 5.91 -9.75 0.55
CA VAL A 104 5.22 -9.85 1.84
C VAL A 104 3.75 -9.44 1.70
N PRO A 105 2.83 -10.07 2.43
CA PRO A 105 1.40 -9.76 2.34
C PRO A 105 1.05 -8.41 2.97
N GLY A 106 -0.10 -7.85 2.56
CA GLY A 106 -0.64 -6.60 3.07
C GLY A 106 -1.65 -6.76 4.22
N VAL A 107 -1.68 -5.79 5.12
CA VAL A 107 -2.70 -5.64 6.16
C VAL A 107 -3.47 -4.34 5.93
N TYR A 108 -4.72 -4.48 5.52
CA TYR A 108 -5.51 -3.36 4.99
C TYR A 108 -6.47 -2.75 6.01
N TYR A 109 -6.54 -1.43 6.00
CA TYR A 109 -7.51 -0.63 6.72
C TYR A 109 -8.12 0.40 5.78
N GLY A 110 -9.42 0.66 5.89
CA GLY A 110 -10.09 1.67 5.09
C GLY A 110 -11.41 2.13 5.70
N PRO A 111 -12.02 3.19 5.15
CA PRO A 111 -13.27 3.74 5.65
C PRO A 111 -14.44 2.83 5.34
N SER A 112 -15.55 3.05 6.05
CA SER A 112 -16.81 2.36 5.84
C SER A 112 -17.56 2.74 4.56
N LYS A 113 -17.11 3.78 3.81
CA LYS A 113 -17.32 4.10 2.37
C LYS A 113 -17.27 5.61 2.12
N PRO A 114 -16.33 6.15 1.31
CA PRO A 114 -16.43 7.53 0.83
C PRO A 114 -17.44 7.60 -0.32
N ASP A 115 -18.39 8.53 -0.25
CA ASP A 115 -19.29 8.81 -1.38
C ASP A 115 -18.55 9.60 -2.46
N LEU A 116 -18.20 8.91 -3.53
CA LEU A 116 -17.51 9.46 -4.71
C LEU A 116 -18.45 9.57 -5.92
N SER A 117 -19.76 9.34 -5.75
CA SER A 117 -20.73 9.27 -6.87
C SER A 117 -20.84 10.56 -7.69
N LYS A 118 -20.62 11.71 -7.06
CA LYS A 118 -20.75 13.05 -7.68
C LYS A 118 -19.48 13.52 -8.41
N LEU A 119 -18.40 12.74 -8.35
CA LEU A 119 -17.14 13.13 -8.98
C LEU A 119 -17.13 12.79 -10.46
N LYS A 120 -16.75 13.78 -11.27
CA LYS A 120 -16.56 13.63 -12.70
C LYS A 120 -15.38 12.69 -12.99
N ILE A 121 -15.50 11.91 -14.06
CA ILE A 121 -14.46 11.01 -14.56
C ILE A 121 -13.81 11.65 -15.78
N VAL A 122 -12.48 11.66 -15.82
CA VAL A 122 -11.66 12.17 -16.93
C VAL A 122 -10.55 11.17 -17.20
N GLN A 123 -10.43 10.70 -18.45
CA GLN A 123 -9.42 9.71 -18.87
C GLN A 123 -9.39 8.43 -18.01
N GLY A 124 -10.56 7.96 -17.57
CA GLY A 124 -10.68 6.73 -16.79
C GLY A 124 -10.50 6.89 -15.27
N ASP A 125 -10.05 8.06 -14.77
CA ASP A 125 -9.89 8.33 -13.34
C ASP A 125 -10.74 9.54 -12.88
N TYR A 126 -10.82 9.80 -11.58
CA TYR A 126 -11.54 10.95 -11.03
C TYR A 126 -10.85 12.28 -11.39
N GLU A 127 -11.65 13.31 -11.68
CA GLU A 127 -11.15 14.65 -11.97
C GLU A 127 -10.46 15.26 -10.73
N LYS A 128 -9.20 15.67 -10.89
CA LYS A 128 -8.36 16.19 -9.79
C LYS A 128 -8.99 17.36 -9.04
N LYS A 129 -9.70 18.25 -9.74
CA LYS A 129 -10.35 19.43 -9.16
C LYS A 129 -11.48 19.02 -8.20
N GLY A 130 -12.39 18.16 -8.65
CA GLY A 130 -13.47 17.65 -7.80
C GLY A 130 -12.96 16.87 -6.59
N LEU A 131 -11.88 16.10 -6.74
CA LEU A 131 -11.22 15.43 -5.61
C LEU A 131 -10.66 16.42 -4.57
N ASP A 132 -10.00 17.50 -5.02
CA ASP A 132 -9.40 18.49 -4.11
C ASP A 132 -10.46 19.15 -3.22
N GLU A 133 -11.59 19.56 -3.80
CA GLU A 133 -12.70 20.21 -3.08
C GLU A 133 -13.30 19.33 -1.97
N GLN A 134 -13.32 18.01 -2.19
CA GLN A 134 -13.87 17.06 -1.23
C GLN A 134 -12.88 16.65 -0.14
N ILE A 135 -11.62 16.40 -0.51
CA ILE A 135 -10.64 15.68 0.34
C ILE A 135 -9.66 16.61 1.02
N ASN A 136 -9.36 17.78 0.44
CA ASN A 136 -8.39 18.73 0.98
C ASN A 136 -8.99 19.62 2.09
N LYS A 137 -9.73 18.98 3.01
CA LYS A 137 -10.36 19.63 4.17
C LYS A 137 -9.50 19.36 5.40
N PRO A 138 -9.26 20.35 6.29
CA PRO A 138 -8.43 20.18 7.48
C PRO A 138 -8.81 18.99 8.35
N GLN A 139 -10.11 18.72 8.49
CA GLN A 139 -10.61 17.55 9.24
C GLN A 139 -10.21 16.22 8.59
N ILE A 140 -10.29 16.11 7.26
CA ILE A 140 -9.92 14.87 6.53
C ILE A 140 -8.41 14.63 6.63
N ILE A 141 -7.61 15.67 6.41
CA ILE A 141 -6.15 15.62 6.57
C ILE A 141 -5.77 15.20 8.00
N GLY A 142 -6.39 15.82 9.01
CA GLY A 142 -6.18 15.46 10.41
C GLY A 142 -6.59 14.01 10.72
N ASN A 143 -7.63 13.50 10.08
CA ASN A 143 -8.07 12.11 10.21
C ASN A 143 -7.10 11.13 9.55
N VAL A 144 -6.52 11.47 8.39
CA VAL A 144 -5.48 10.65 7.73
C VAL A 144 -4.30 10.45 8.67
N VAL A 145 -3.74 11.56 9.18
CA VAL A 145 -2.59 11.51 10.08
C VAL A 145 -2.96 10.83 11.41
N SER A 146 -4.15 11.07 11.96
CA SER A 146 -4.58 10.43 13.22
C SER A 146 -4.73 8.91 13.09
N ASN A 147 -5.26 8.42 11.96
CA ASN A 147 -5.36 6.99 11.67
C ASN A 147 -3.99 6.36 11.48
N TRP A 148 -3.07 7.06 10.80
CA TRP A 148 -1.67 6.62 10.71
C TRP A 148 -1.00 6.51 12.08
N MET A 149 -1.15 7.51 12.94
CA MET A 149 -0.58 7.48 14.29
C MET A 149 -1.15 6.36 15.16
N GLU A 150 -2.36 5.88 14.88
CA GLU A 150 -2.94 4.75 15.62
C GLU A 150 -2.38 3.40 15.15
N LYS A 151 -2.14 3.25 13.84
CA LYS A 151 -1.88 1.95 13.21
C LYS A 151 -0.43 1.71 12.80
N ALA A 152 0.33 2.76 12.55
CA ALA A 152 1.61 2.71 11.85
C ALA A 152 2.63 3.75 12.35
N LEU A 153 2.48 4.24 13.59
CA LEU A 153 3.31 5.32 14.14
C LEU A 153 4.80 5.02 14.22
N ASP A 154 5.20 3.75 14.22
CA ASP A 154 6.59 3.29 14.24
C ASP A 154 7.08 2.83 12.86
N LYS A 155 6.28 3.07 11.80
CA LYS A 155 6.52 2.52 10.47
C LYS A 155 7.03 3.57 9.50
N GLN A 156 8.02 3.18 8.70
CA GLN A 156 8.44 3.96 7.55
C GLN A 156 7.34 3.97 6.49
N THR A 157 6.91 5.17 6.11
CA THR A 157 5.62 5.35 5.45
C THR A 157 5.72 6.18 4.18
N MET A 158 5.06 5.71 3.12
CA MET A 158 4.86 6.46 1.89
C MET A 158 3.39 6.89 1.77
N VAL A 159 3.15 8.18 1.55
CA VAL A 159 1.81 8.78 1.47
C VAL A 159 1.54 9.26 0.04
N PHE A 160 0.49 8.68 -0.57
CA PHE A 160 0.09 8.96 -1.95
C PHE A 160 -1.04 9.99 -1.95
N SER A 161 -0.72 11.21 -2.35
CA SER A 161 -1.65 12.35 -2.37
C SER A 161 -2.25 12.62 -3.76
N ILE A 162 -3.34 13.38 -3.81
CA ILE A 162 -4.06 13.72 -5.07
C ILE A 162 -3.34 14.78 -5.91
N ASN A 163 -2.72 15.77 -5.25
CA ASN A 163 -2.08 16.92 -5.86
C ASN A 163 -1.07 17.53 -4.89
N ARG A 164 -0.29 18.51 -5.38
CA ARG A 164 0.78 19.17 -4.61
C ARG A 164 0.27 19.85 -3.34
N LYS A 165 -0.88 20.53 -3.42
CA LYS A 165 -1.48 21.23 -2.28
C LYS A 165 -1.86 20.26 -1.18
N HIS A 166 -2.47 19.13 -1.53
CA HIS A 166 -2.85 18.09 -0.58
C HIS A 166 -1.62 17.40 0.02
N GLY A 167 -0.61 17.04 -0.78
CA GLY A 167 0.62 16.41 -0.30
C GLY A 167 1.38 17.29 0.71
N LYS A 168 1.51 18.59 0.41
CA LYS A 168 2.09 19.57 1.36
C LYS A 168 1.26 19.69 2.64
N ALA A 169 -0.07 19.73 2.53
CA ALA A 169 -0.94 19.83 3.69
C ALA A 169 -0.86 18.59 4.61
N LEU A 170 -0.77 17.39 4.04
CA LEU A 170 -0.53 16.15 4.78
C LEU A 170 0.83 16.18 5.48
N CYS A 171 1.89 16.53 4.75
CA CYS A 171 3.26 16.63 5.30
C CYS A 171 3.30 17.60 6.49
N ASN A 172 2.72 18.80 6.34
CA ASN A 172 2.66 19.79 7.41
C ASN A 172 1.89 19.28 8.63
N GLU A 173 0.82 18.50 8.45
CA GLU A 173 0.09 17.90 9.58
C GLU A 173 0.92 16.83 10.29
N TYR A 174 1.73 16.02 9.58
CA TYR A 174 2.69 15.11 10.22
C TYR A 174 3.74 15.87 11.03
N ILE A 175 4.36 16.90 10.44
CA ILE A 175 5.38 17.74 11.12
C ILE A 175 4.78 18.40 12.37
N LYS A 176 3.56 18.93 12.28
CA LYS A 176 2.83 19.53 13.41
C LYS A 176 2.59 18.54 14.55
N ARG A 177 2.55 17.24 14.27
CA ARG A 177 2.43 16.15 15.27
C ARG A 177 3.79 15.68 15.80
N GLY A 178 4.88 16.31 15.39
CA GLY A 178 6.24 15.97 15.77
C GLY A 178 6.71 14.65 15.15
N ILE A 179 6.38 14.44 13.88
CA ILE A 179 6.82 13.32 13.05
C ILE A 179 7.76 13.88 11.98
N ASN A 180 8.90 13.22 11.77
CA ASN A 180 9.83 13.57 10.71
C ASN A 180 9.22 13.18 9.37
N ALA A 181 8.71 14.18 8.65
CA ALA A 181 8.06 13.99 7.37
C ALA A 181 8.64 14.97 6.34
N GLU A 182 8.79 14.48 5.12
CA GLU A 182 9.28 15.27 3.98
C GLU A 182 8.32 15.16 2.81
N TYR A 183 8.28 16.19 1.97
CA TYR A 183 7.40 16.23 0.80
C TYR A 183 8.22 16.25 -0.50
N LEU A 184 7.82 15.42 -1.46
CA LEU A 184 8.47 15.31 -2.77
C LEU A 184 7.46 15.40 -3.92
N ASP A 185 7.83 16.11 -4.98
CA ASP A 185 7.13 16.14 -6.26
C ASP A 185 8.06 16.33 -7.47
N ALA A 186 7.47 16.35 -8.66
CA ALA A 186 8.20 16.44 -9.91
C ALA A 186 9.08 17.70 -10.06
N ASN A 187 8.90 18.73 -9.23
CA ASN A 187 9.72 19.94 -9.25
C ASN A 187 10.97 19.85 -8.36
N ASN A 188 11.07 18.85 -7.47
CA ASN A 188 12.33 18.59 -6.77
C ASN A 188 13.37 18.10 -7.76
N ASP A 189 14.60 18.58 -7.65
CA ASP A 189 15.71 18.07 -8.45
C ASP A 189 16.19 16.70 -7.96
N ASP A 190 17.10 16.08 -8.71
CA ASP A 190 17.56 14.72 -8.41
C ASP A 190 18.39 14.67 -7.11
N GLU A 191 19.14 15.73 -6.79
CA GLU A 191 19.95 15.81 -5.57
C GLU A 191 19.06 15.91 -4.32
N GLU A 192 18.06 16.79 -4.35
CA GLU A 192 17.04 16.90 -3.29
C GLU A 192 16.31 15.57 -3.06
N ARG A 193 15.94 14.88 -4.15
CA ARG A 193 15.27 13.57 -4.06
C ARG A 193 16.19 12.53 -3.43
N ASP A 194 17.41 12.40 -3.91
CA ASP A 194 18.37 11.41 -3.42
C ASP A 194 18.70 11.64 -1.93
N ASP A 195 18.78 12.90 -1.51
CA ASP A 195 18.98 13.29 -0.13
C ASP A 195 17.83 12.87 0.80
N VAL A 196 16.59 13.11 0.39
CA VAL A 196 15.40 12.67 1.14
C VAL A 196 15.33 11.14 1.18
N LEU A 197 15.62 10.47 0.06
CA LEU A 197 15.61 9.02 -0.01
C LEU A 197 16.70 8.41 0.88
N ARG A 198 17.88 9.04 0.98
CA ARG A 198 18.95 8.62 1.90
C ARG A 198 18.51 8.75 3.36
N ARG A 199 17.92 9.88 3.75
CA ARG A 199 17.36 10.08 5.10
C ARG A 199 16.25 9.08 5.40
N PHE A 200 15.41 8.76 4.42
CA PHE A 200 14.38 7.75 4.58
C PHE A 200 14.99 6.38 4.84
N ARG A 201 15.94 5.90 4.02
CA ARG A 201 16.61 4.61 4.23
C ARG A 201 17.26 4.46 5.61
N ASN A 202 17.79 5.56 6.16
CA ASN A 202 18.41 5.59 7.49
C ASN A 202 17.41 5.74 8.65
N GLY A 203 16.13 6.01 8.37
CA GLY A 203 15.09 6.24 9.37
C GLY A 203 15.03 7.66 9.93
N ASP A 204 15.89 8.58 9.46
CA ASP A 204 15.85 10.00 9.83
C ASP A 204 14.55 10.66 9.37
N THR A 205 14.07 10.26 8.18
CA THR A 205 12.76 10.62 7.64
C THR A 205 11.84 9.44 7.73
N GLN A 206 10.77 9.59 8.51
CA GLN A 206 9.82 8.51 8.75
C GLN A 206 8.70 8.47 7.70
N VAL A 207 8.25 9.64 7.23
CA VAL A 207 7.10 9.75 6.32
C VAL A 207 7.48 10.55 5.08
N ILE A 208 7.34 9.97 3.90
CA ILE A 208 7.42 10.72 2.64
C ILE A 208 6.01 10.96 2.12
N CYS A 209 5.63 12.23 1.99
CA CYS A 209 4.43 12.64 1.28
C CYS A 209 4.77 12.98 -0.16
N GLN A 210 4.10 12.36 -1.13
CA GLN A 210 4.40 12.62 -2.54
C GLN A 210 3.15 12.78 -3.41
N VAL A 211 3.37 13.39 -4.57
CA VAL A 211 2.40 13.40 -5.68
C VAL A 211 3.07 12.97 -6.98
N ALA A 212 2.49 11.94 -7.62
CA ALA A 212 2.88 11.46 -8.95
C ALA A 212 4.36 11.08 -9.09
N LEU A 213 5.04 10.83 -7.96
CA LEU A 213 6.39 10.26 -7.93
C LEU A 213 6.34 8.85 -7.35
N TYR A 214 7.37 8.07 -7.64
CA TYR A 214 7.64 6.78 -6.99
C TYR A 214 6.48 5.77 -7.07
N THR A 215 5.58 5.95 -8.04
CA THR A 215 4.64 4.91 -8.45
C THR A 215 5.38 3.81 -9.19
N GLU A 216 6.52 4.12 -9.81
CA GLU A 216 7.36 3.25 -10.64
C GLU A 216 8.86 3.53 -10.40
N GLY A 217 9.71 2.55 -10.74
CA GLY A 217 11.16 2.73 -10.86
C GLY A 217 11.96 3.04 -9.58
N THR A 218 11.33 3.09 -8.40
CA THR A 218 12.02 3.40 -7.13
C THR A 218 12.09 2.18 -6.23
N ASP A 219 13.30 1.90 -5.71
CA ASP A 219 13.54 0.81 -4.78
C ASP A 219 13.77 1.29 -3.35
N LEU A 220 12.74 1.08 -2.53
CA LEU A 220 12.64 1.42 -1.11
C LEU A 220 11.98 0.25 -0.36
N PRO A 221 12.69 -0.87 -0.18
CA PRO A 221 12.16 -2.03 0.54
C PRO A 221 11.82 -1.71 2.02
N GLU A 222 12.38 -0.63 2.57
CA GLU A 222 12.13 -0.10 3.91
C GLU A 222 10.69 0.34 4.13
N ILE A 223 9.90 0.55 3.07
CA ILE A 223 8.49 0.95 3.22
C ILE A 223 7.70 -0.15 3.93
N GLU A 224 7.23 0.15 5.14
CA GLU A 224 6.40 -0.73 5.96
C GLU A 224 4.92 -0.33 5.94
N CYS A 225 4.60 0.91 5.54
CA CYS A 225 3.24 1.41 5.49
C CYS A 225 2.98 2.25 4.24
N ILE A 226 1.83 1.99 3.60
CA ILE A 226 1.30 2.74 2.47
C ILE A 226 0.04 3.47 2.92
N VAL A 227 0.04 4.80 2.83
CA VAL A 227 -1.16 5.61 3.06
C VAL A 227 -1.71 6.07 1.72
N ILE A 228 -2.90 5.59 1.37
CA ILE A 228 -3.57 5.99 0.13
C ILE A 228 -4.55 7.11 0.45
N ALA A 229 -4.08 8.35 0.36
CA ALA A 229 -4.88 9.56 0.56
C ALA A 229 -5.53 10.07 -0.74
N ARG A 230 -5.66 9.19 -1.74
CA ARG A 230 -6.29 9.48 -3.03
C ARG A 230 -7.24 8.37 -3.48
N PRO A 231 -8.51 8.67 -3.74
CA PRO A 231 -9.33 7.80 -4.55
C PRO A 231 -8.76 7.68 -5.97
N THR A 232 -8.80 6.48 -6.53
CA THR A 232 -8.54 6.23 -7.94
C THR A 232 -9.48 5.17 -8.48
N ARG A 233 -9.69 5.19 -9.79
CA ARG A 233 -10.33 4.12 -10.57
C ARG A 233 -9.33 3.25 -11.33
N SER A 234 -8.06 3.67 -11.40
CA SER A 234 -7.02 2.94 -12.12
C SER A 234 -6.52 1.77 -11.27
N VAL A 235 -6.83 0.55 -11.70
CA VAL A 235 -6.30 -0.69 -11.09
C VAL A 235 -4.78 -0.74 -11.21
N GLY A 236 -4.23 -0.33 -12.35
CA GLY A 236 -2.78 -0.33 -12.56
C GLY A 236 -2.08 0.55 -11.51
N LEU A 237 -2.54 1.80 -11.38
CA LEU A 237 -2.00 2.72 -10.37
C LEU A 237 -2.19 2.18 -8.95
N HIS A 238 -3.37 1.63 -8.62
CA HIS A 238 -3.64 1.03 -7.32
C HIS A 238 -2.67 -0.10 -6.98
N ARG A 239 -2.44 -1.03 -7.91
CA ARG A 239 -1.51 -2.16 -7.71
C ARG A 239 -0.06 -1.69 -7.63
N GLN A 240 0.35 -0.72 -8.44
CA GLN A 240 1.68 -0.11 -8.37
C GLN A 240 1.94 0.54 -7.01
N ILE A 241 0.96 1.29 -6.49
CA ILE A 241 1.03 1.92 -5.15
C ILE A 241 1.22 0.85 -4.07
N LEU A 242 0.39 -0.20 -4.09
CA LEU A 242 0.46 -1.27 -3.10
C LEU A 242 1.77 -2.06 -3.19
N GLY A 243 2.26 -2.32 -4.40
CA GLY A 243 3.51 -3.03 -4.64
C GLY A 243 4.75 -2.37 -4.03
N ARG A 244 4.71 -1.06 -3.74
CA ARG A 244 5.81 -0.36 -3.05
C ARG A 244 5.99 -0.84 -1.60
N GLY A 245 4.93 -1.30 -0.94
CA GLY A 245 5.03 -1.84 0.42
C GLY A 245 5.41 -3.34 0.47
N ALA A 246 5.19 -4.06 -0.62
CA ALA A 246 5.23 -5.53 -0.64
C ALA A 246 6.64 -6.14 -0.73
N ARG A 247 7.69 -5.35 -0.94
CA ARG A 247 9.07 -5.88 -1.04
C ARG A 247 9.57 -6.35 0.33
N PRO A 248 10.21 -7.50 0.49
CA PRO A 248 10.76 -7.94 1.79
C PRO A 248 11.89 -7.02 2.24
N PHE A 249 12.01 -6.81 3.54
CA PHE A 249 13.10 -6.03 4.14
C PHE A 249 13.27 -6.39 5.61
N ASN A 250 14.49 -6.71 6.05
CA ASN A 250 14.83 -6.89 7.47
C ASN A 250 13.79 -7.68 8.31
N GLY A 251 13.37 -8.86 7.84
CA GLY A 251 12.38 -9.69 8.55
C GLY A 251 10.94 -9.14 8.54
N LYS A 252 10.64 -8.11 7.74
CA LYS A 252 9.28 -7.59 7.50
C LYS A 252 8.36 -8.74 7.11
N ALA A 253 7.39 -9.03 7.97
CA ALA A 253 6.44 -10.12 7.76
C ALA A 253 5.21 -9.68 6.93
N PHE A 254 4.88 -8.40 6.96
CA PHE A 254 3.77 -7.79 6.24
C PHE A 254 3.98 -6.28 6.12
N PHE A 255 3.22 -5.63 5.25
CA PHE A 255 3.13 -4.17 5.20
C PHE A 255 1.71 -3.69 5.51
N ILE A 256 1.58 -2.47 6.03
CA ILE A 256 0.30 -1.88 6.40
C ILE A 256 -0.23 -1.02 5.25
N VAL A 257 -1.52 -1.07 5.00
CA VAL A 257 -2.19 -0.21 4.02
C VAL A 257 -3.30 0.57 4.73
N LEU A 258 -3.22 1.89 4.70
CA LEU A 258 -4.24 2.81 5.20
C LEU A 258 -4.90 3.48 4.01
N ASP A 259 -5.97 2.88 3.51
CA ASP A 259 -6.70 3.33 2.34
C ASP A 259 -7.80 4.32 2.74
N HIS A 260 -7.54 5.62 2.62
CA HIS A 260 -8.54 6.66 2.82
C HIS A 260 -9.37 6.95 1.56
N GLY A 261 -8.97 6.39 0.41
CA GLY A 261 -9.68 6.54 -0.86
C GLY A 261 -10.82 5.54 -1.07
N GLY A 262 -10.90 4.48 -0.25
CA GLY A 262 -11.83 3.37 -0.45
C GLY A 262 -11.51 2.55 -1.71
N ASN A 263 -10.26 2.58 -2.16
CA ASN A 263 -9.80 1.86 -3.34
C ASN A 263 -9.83 0.35 -3.14
N ILE A 264 -9.49 -0.17 -1.97
CA ILE A 264 -9.44 -1.63 -1.70
C ILE A 264 -10.81 -2.28 -1.93
N GLU A 265 -11.90 -1.66 -1.47
CA GLU A 265 -13.25 -2.19 -1.70
C GLU A 265 -13.62 -2.19 -3.19
N ARG A 266 -13.15 -1.20 -3.96
CA ARG A 266 -13.49 -1.06 -5.38
C ARG A 266 -12.60 -1.85 -6.33
N LEU A 267 -11.31 -1.94 -6.02
CA LEU A 267 -10.25 -2.40 -6.93
C LEU A 267 -9.56 -3.68 -6.45
N GLY A 268 -9.86 -4.15 -5.23
CA GLY A 268 -9.31 -5.38 -4.68
C GLY A 268 -8.03 -5.18 -3.86
N PHE A 269 -7.55 -6.29 -3.31
CA PHE A 269 -6.29 -6.40 -2.58
C PHE A 269 -5.11 -6.59 -3.54
N TYR A 270 -3.90 -6.31 -3.08
CA TYR A 270 -2.70 -6.51 -3.89
C TYR A 270 -2.49 -7.99 -4.27
N GLU A 271 -2.83 -8.88 -3.35
CA GLU A 271 -2.72 -10.33 -3.47
C GLU A 271 -3.85 -10.95 -4.31
N ASP A 272 -4.85 -10.16 -4.71
CA ASP A 272 -5.88 -10.69 -5.59
C ASP A 272 -5.28 -11.02 -6.96
N GLU A 273 -5.44 -12.29 -7.36
CA GLU A 273 -5.15 -12.78 -8.70
C GLU A 273 -6.05 -12.11 -9.73
N MET A 274 -5.46 -11.73 -10.85
CA MET A 274 -6.16 -11.03 -11.93
C MET A 274 -6.04 -11.83 -13.23
N ASP A 275 -7.18 -12.07 -13.86
CA ASP A 275 -7.20 -12.56 -15.24
C ASP A 275 -7.02 -11.36 -16.16
N TRP A 276 -5.80 -11.23 -16.68
CA TRP A 276 -5.46 -10.20 -17.64
C TRP A 276 -5.81 -10.63 -19.06
N THR A 277 -6.34 -9.70 -19.85
CA THR A 277 -6.55 -9.90 -21.29
C THR A 277 -5.98 -8.72 -22.05
N LEU A 278 -5.34 -9.01 -23.19
CA LEU A 278 -4.86 -7.99 -24.10
C LEU A 278 -6.00 -7.25 -24.82
N ASP A 279 -7.15 -7.93 -24.95
CA ASP A 279 -8.33 -7.41 -25.63
C ASP A 279 -9.40 -6.92 -24.64
N GLY A 280 -10.03 -5.79 -24.97
CA GLY A 280 -11.18 -5.24 -24.24
C GLY A 280 -10.89 -3.88 -23.61
N LYS A 281 -11.83 -2.94 -23.78
CA LYS A 281 -11.72 -1.56 -23.27
C LYS A 281 -12.00 -1.42 -21.77
N ASP A 282 -12.88 -2.26 -21.22
CA ASP A 282 -13.40 -2.15 -19.85
C ASP A 282 -13.20 -3.43 -18.99
N ASN A 283 -12.53 -4.45 -19.54
CA ASN A 283 -12.49 -5.80 -18.98
C ASN A 283 -11.07 -6.40 -18.93
N ALA A 284 -10.03 -5.60 -19.16
CA ALA A 284 -8.67 -6.12 -19.29
C ALA A 284 -8.06 -6.65 -17.98
N ASN A 285 -8.76 -6.44 -16.86
CA ASN A 285 -8.28 -6.66 -15.50
C ASN A 285 -9.40 -7.18 -14.59
N LYS A 286 -9.95 -8.36 -14.90
CA LYS A 286 -10.98 -8.96 -14.05
C LYS A 286 -10.33 -9.70 -12.87
N PRO A 287 -10.89 -9.60 -11.65
CA PRO A 287 -10.50 -10.51 -10.58
C PRO A 287 -10.70 -11.94 -11.07
N ARG A 288 -9.67 -12.78 -10.93
CA ARG A 288 -9.74 -14.18 -11.35
C ARG A 288 -10.90 -14.85 -10.63
N LYS A 289 -11.86 -15.41 -11.37
CA LYS A 289 -12.94 -16.18 -10.74
C LYS A 289 -12.25 -17.35 -10.04
N LYS A 290 -12.32 -17.37 -8.70
CA LYS A 290 -11.84 -18.54 -7.95
C LYS A 290 -12.48 -19.78 -8.57
N ARG A 291 -11.67 -20.79 -8.93
CA ARG A 291 -12.18 -22.16 -9.07
C ARG A 291 -13.11 -22.38 -7.88
N GLU A 292 -14.33 -22.86 -8.13
CA GLU A 292 -15.26 -23.18 -7.06
C GLU A 292 -14.46 -23.97 -6.03
N LYS A 293 -14.27 -23.38 -4.84
CA LYS A 293 -13.67 -24.14 -3.75
C LYS A 293 -14.56 -25.35 -3.60
N GLU A 294 -13.98 -26.55 -3.70
CA GLU A 294 -14.66 -27.76 -3.25
C GLU A 294 -15.28 -27.42 -1.90
N ARG A 295 -16.60 -27.64 -1.81
CA ARG A 295 -17.40 -27.13 -0.69
C ARG A 295 -16.74 -27.61 0.59
N THR A 296 -16.43 -26.67 1.50
CA THR A 296 -15.86 -27.02 2.80
C THR A 296 -16.81 -27.99 3.50
N ILE A 297 -16.37 -29.22 3.68
CA ILE A 297 -17.08 -30.21 4.47
C ILE A 297 -16.92 -29.80 5.94
N LEU A 298 -18.06 -29.54 6.59
CA LEU A 298 -18.13 -29.14 7.99
C LEU A 298 -18.57 -30.36 8.80
N THR A 299 -17.88 -30.65 9.89
CA THR A 299 -18.30 -31.67 10.85
C THR A 299 -19.15 -31.01 11.93
N CYS A 300 -20.40 -31.47 12.09
CA CYS A 300 -21.33 -30.93 13.07
C CYS A 300 -20.84 -31.21 14.50
N GLU A 301 -20.66 -30.18 15.32
CA GLU A 301 -20.19 -30.34 16.70
C GLU A 301 -21.16 -31.10 17.61
N MET A 302 -22.44 -31.16 17.26
CA MET A 302 -23.48 -31.82 18.07
C MET A 302 -23.71 -33.30 17.72
N CYS A 303 -23.46 -33.70 16.48
CA CYS A 303 -23.81 -35.06 16.01
C CYS A 303 -22.77 -35.68 15.08
N SER A 304 -21.65 -34.99 14.89
CA SER A 304 -20.50 -35.38 14.06
C SER A 304 -20.81 -35.64 12.59
N ALA A 305 -22.00 -35.26 12.11
CA ALA A 305 -22.35 -35.38 10.70
C ALA A 305 -21.52 -34.43 9.84
N GLU A 306 -21.00 -34.93 8.73
CA GLU A 306 -20.32 -34.14 7.71
C GLU A 306 -21.35 -33.56 6.74
N PHE A 307 -21.30 -32.24 6.51
CA PHE A 307 -22.26 -31.56 5.64
C PHE A 307 -21.70 -30.25 5.09
N THR A 308 -22.41 -29.69 4.11
CA THR A 308 -22.11 -28.36 3.55
C THR A 308 -23.30 -27.43 3.79
N GLY A 309 -23.11 -26.29 4.44
CA GLY A 309 -24.18 -25.31 4.68
C GLY A 309 -24.16 -24.72 6.09
N LYS A 310 -25.14 -23.84 6.40
CA LYS A 310 -25.23 -23.15 7.71
C LYS A 310 -26.00 -23.93 8.78
N ARG A 311 -26.75 -24.96 8.38
CA ARG A 311 -27.58 -25.78 9.29
C ARG A 311 -27.29 -27.25 9.02
N CYS A 312 -26.99 -28.00 10.08
CA CYS A 312 -26.75 -29.43 9.98
C CYS A 312 -28.02 -30.15 9.55
N PRO A 313 -28.01 -30.92 8.43
CA PRO A 313 -29.20 -31.60 7.93
C PRO A 313 -29.64 -32.77 8.84
N LYS A 314 -28.75 -33.29 9.68
CA LYS A 314 -29.04 -34.43 10.57
C LYS A 314 -29.69 -34.03 11.89
N CYS A 315 -29.20 -32.98 12.55
CA CYS A 315 -29.69 -32.57 13.87
C CYS A 315 -30.25 -31.15 13.93
N GLY A 316 -30.24 -30.41 12.81
CA GLY A 316 -30.75 -29.05 12.75
C GLY A 316 -29.89 -27.99 13.43
N HIS A 317 -28.72 -28.36 13.99
CA HIS A 317 -27.81 -27.42 14.64
C HIS A 317 -27.30 -26.35 13.65
N GLU A 318 -27.52 -25.08 13.97
CA GLU A 318 -27.03 -23.95 13.18
C GLU A 318 -25.63 -23.56 13.60
N ILE A 319 -24.75 -23.38 12.62
CA ILE A 319 -23.40 -22.89 12.85
C ILE A 319 -23.48 -21.36 13.05
N PRO A 320 -22.98 -20.79 14.17
CA PRO A 320 -23.06 -19.36 14.43
C PRO A 320 -22.34 -18.53 13.36
N ASP A 321 -23.05 -17.56 12.78
CA ASP A 321 -22.49 -16.59 11.83
C ASP A 321 -21.69 -15.53 12.61
N TYR A 322 -20.37 -15.67 12.68
CA TYR A 322 -19.48 -14.68 13.32
C TYR A 322 -19.21 -13.47 12.40
N GLY A 323 -20.26 -12.93 11.80
CA GLY A 323 -20.24 -11.73 10.96
C GLY A 323 -21.19 -10.66 11.49
N LYS A 324 -20.95 -10.13 12.70
CA LYS A 324 -21.65 -8.90 13.11
C LYS A 324 -21.06 -7.69 12.36
N LYS A 325 -21.88 -7.09 11.49
CA LYS A 325 -21.74 -5.68 11.10
C LYS A 325 -21.91 -4.83 12.35
N ILE A 326 -20.93 -3.99 12.65
CA ILE A 326 -21.10 -2.88 13.58
C ILE A 326 -21.20 -1.63 12.72
N ALA A 327 -22.30 -0.90 12.86
CA ALA A 327 -22.35 0.47 12.38
C ALA A 327 -21.58 1.32 13.39
N ALA A 328 -20.40 1.80 13.02
CA ALA A 328 -19.67 2.79 13.79
C ALA A 328 -19.67 4.12 13.03
N ILE A 329 -20.42 5.08 13.56
CA ILE A 329 -20.25 6.48 13.27
C ILE A 329 -19.08 6.94 14.17
N ASP A 330 -17.85 6.73 13.72
CA ASP A 330 -16.70 7.57 14.10
C ASP A 330 -15.50 7.31 13.17
N ALA A 331 -14.68 8.34 12.93
CA ALA A 331 -13.71 8.46 11.82
C ALA A 331 -12.47 7.53 11.85
N SER A 332 -12.53 6.38 12.53
CA SER A 332 -11.45 5.38 12.59
C SER A 332 -11.49 4.43 11.39
N LEU A 333 -10.34 4.17 10.76
CA LEU A 333 -10.27 3.14 9.73
C LEU A 333 -10.51 1.75 10.33
N GLU A 334 -11.40 1.00 9.69
CA GLU A 334 -11.68 -0.38 10.02
C GLU A 334 -10.80 -1.31 9.19
N ARG A 335 -10.53 -2.50 9.72
CA ARG A 335 -9.74 -3.49 9.00
C ARG A 335 -10.56 -4.08 7.86
N ILE A 336 -9.98 -4.09 6.66
CA ILE A 336 -10.57 -4.67 5.46
C ILE A 336 -9.85 -5.98 5.17
N GLY A 337 -10.56 -7.10 5.01
CA GLY A 337 -9.93 -8.35 4.55
C GLY A 337 -10.39 -9.67 5.21
N LYS A 338 -10.00 -10.78 4.54
CA LYS A 338 -10.34 -12.19 4.84
C LYS A 338 -9.44 -12.85 5.90
N THR A 339 -8.26 -12.30 6.15
CA THR A 339 -7.24 -12.85 7.05
C THR A 339 -7.43 -12.28 8.45
N LYS A 340 -7.57 -13.14 9.48
CA LYS A 340 -7.51 -12.73 10.90
C LYS A 340 -6.13 -12.09 11.18
N LYS A 341 -6.03 -11.19 12.17
CA LYS A 341 -4.72 -10.70 12.65
C LYS A 341 -3.79 -11.92 12.80
N PRO A 342 -2.48 -11.86 12.50
CA PRO A 342 -1.57 -12.63 13.32
C PRO A 342 -1.83 -12.13 14.75
N LYS A 343 -2.52 -12.95 15.55
CA LYS A 343 -2.84 -12.59 16.92
C LYS A 343 -1.49 -12.38 17.59
N ALA A 344 -1.28 -11.20 18.17
CA ALA A 344 -0.13 -10.95 19.05
C ALA A 344 0.03 -12.18 19.94
N THR A 345 1.21 -12.79 19.83
CA THR A 345 1.50 -14.05 20.50
C THR A 345 1.39 -13.84 22.01
N THR A 346 1.35 -14.94 22.75
CA THR A 346 1.39 -14.84 24.22
C THR A 346 2.65 -14.10 24.67
N GLU A 347 3.75 -14.28 23.93
CA GLU A 347 5.04 -13.63 24.19
C GLU A 347 5.00 -12.13 23.91
N ASP A 348 4.51 -11.70 22.74
CA ASP A 348 4.39 -10.27 22.39
C ASP A 348 3.61 -9.50 23.46
N LYS A 349 2.58 -10.14 24.01
CA LYS A 349 1.75 -9.57 25.08
C LYS A 349 2.47 -9.52 26.41
N ARG A 350 3.28 -10.51 26.76
CA ARG A 350 4.09 -10.51 27.98
C ARG A 350 5.13 -9.40 27.93
N ILE A 351 5.89 -9.33 26.83
CA ILE A 351 6.88 -8.29 26.59
C ILE A 351 6.24 -6.91 26.69
N PHE A 352 5.12 -6.70 25.99
CA PHE A 352 4.42 -5.41 26.02
C PHE A 352 3.89 -5.05 27.42
N PHE A 353 3.45 -6.05 28.20
CA PHE A 353 3.03 -5.81 29.59
C PHE A 353 4.22 -5.48 30.49
N GLY A 354 5.38 -6.12 30.30
CA GLY A 354 6.63 -5.78 30.99
C GLY A 354 7.07 -4.34 30.71
N MET A 355 6.95 -3.88 29.45
CA MET A 355 7.22 -2.48 29.09
C MET A 355 6.26 -1.49 29.75
N LEU A 356 4.96 -1.85 29.87
CA LEU A 356 3.99 -1.05 30.62
C LEU A 356 4.36 -0.93 32.10
N GLU A 357 4.80 -2.02 32.74
CA GLU A 357 5.22 -2.00 34.13
C GLU A 357 6.50 -1.19 34.36
N TRP A 358 7.47 -1.30 33.45
CA TRP A 358 8.66 -0.44 33.49
C TRP A 358 8.28 1.03 33.38
N TYR A 359 7.47 1.38 32.38
CA TYR A 359 7.06 2.77 32.15
C TYR A 359 6.25 3.33 33.32
N ARG A 360 5.35 2.50 33.89
CA ARG A 360 4.57 2.84 35.07
C ARG A 360 5.46 3.16 36.27
N ARG A 361 6.47 2.32 36.55
CA ARG A 361 7.42 2.53 37.66
C ARG A 361 8.25 3.79 37.44
N MET A 362 8.78 3.99 36.24
CA MET A 362 9.61 5.14 35.88
C MET A 362 8.85 6.48 36.00
N LYS A 363 7.55 6.47 35.67
CA LYS A 363 6.69 7.67 35.73
C LYS A 363 5.88 7.82 37.02
N GLY A 364 6.01 6.89 37.96
CA GLY A 364 5.28 6.91 39.23
C GLY A 364 3.75 6.76 39.09
N TYR A 365 3.29 6.02 38.07
CA TYR A 365 1.85 5.79 37.87
C TYR A 365 1.29 4.71 38.80
N GLN A 366 -0.01 4.84 39.12
CA GLN A 366 -0.77 3.91 39.94
C GLN A 366 -0.74 2.48 39.36
N GLU A 367 -0.78 1.47 40.24
CA GLU A 367 -0.61 0.05 39.89
C GLU A 367 -1.59 -0.44 38.81
N GLY A 368 -2.84 0.06 38.83
CA GLY A 368 -3.84 -0.28 37.81
C GLY A 368 -3.55 0.28 36.41
N TRP A 369 -2.70 1.29 36.27
CA TRP A 369 -2.48 2.00 35.00
C TRP A 369 -2.00 1.06 33.87
N ALA A 370 -1.02 0.21 34.17
CA ALA A 370 -0.49 -0.75 33.21
C ALA A 370 -1.58 -1.72 32.75
N SER A 371 -2.38 -2.23 33.69
CA SER A 371 -3.48 -3.16 33.39
C SER A 371 -4.57 -2.52 32.52
N HIS A 372 -4.94 -1.26 32.78
CA HIS A 372 -5.91 -0.52 31.96
C HIS A 372 -5.38 -0.22 30.54
N LYS A 373 -4.11 0.17 30.43
CA LYS A 373 -3.46 0.41 29.13
C LYS A 373 -3.31 -0.87 28.31
N PHE A 374 -2.97 -1.98 28.96
CA PHE A 374 -2.91 -3.30 28.36
C PHE A 374 -4.27 -3.73 27.79
N ARG A 375 -5.34 -3.59 28.59
CA ARG A 375 -6.72 -3.88 28.17
C ARG A 375 -7.15 -3.01 26.99
N SER A 376 -6.81 -1.73 26.99
CA SER A 376 -7.11 -0.81 25.88
C SER A 376 -6.46 -1.28 24.56
N LYS A 377 -5.23 -1.79 24.60
CA LYS A 377 -4.50 -2.25 23.39
C LYS A 377 -4.95 -3.62 22.91
N PHE A 378 -5.12 -4.59 23.81
CA PHE A 378 -5.32 -6.00 23.44
C PHE A 378 -6.74 -6.53 23.68
N GLY A 379 -7.62 -5.75 24.32
CA GLY A 379 -9.00 -6.14 24.64
C GLY A 379 -9.12 -7.17 25.77
N VAL A 380 -8.01 -7.60 26.38
CA VAL A 380 -7.96 -8.61 27.45
C VAL A 380 -7.18 -8.08 28.65
N TRP A 381 -7.48 -8.60 29.84
CA TRP A 381 -6.71 -8.28 31.06
C TRP A 381 -5.37 -9.02 31.10
N PRO A 382 -4.33 -8.46 31.74
CA PRO A 382 -2.97 -9.02 31.72
C PRO A 382 -2.77 -10.26 32.60
N ASN A 383 -3.83 -10.86 33.16
CA ASN A 383 -3.73 -11.89 34.21
C ASN A 383 -2.80 -13.07 33.86
N HIS A 384 -2.80 -13.53 32.60
CA HIS A 384 -1.94 -14.63 32.11
C HIS A 384 -0.59 -14.17 31.52
N TYR A 385 -0.36 -12.87 31.51
CA TYR A 385 0.79 -12.22 30.87
C TYR A 385 1.69 -11.50 31.90
N LYS A 386 1.41 -11.69 33.19
CA LYS A 386 2.26 -11.27 34.31
C LYS A 386 3.37 -12.31 34.48
N GLY A 387 4.64 -11.93 34.37
CA GLY A 387 5.74 -12.88 34.61
C GLY A 387 7.15 -12.36 34.33
N GLU A 388 7.33 -11.52 33.32
CA GLU A 388 8.68 -11.10 32.86
C GLU A 388 9.29 -9.92 33.63
N GLY A 389 8.59 -9.39 34.64
CA GLY A 389 9.03 -8.17 35.34
C GLY A 389 9.02 -6.93 34.43
N PRO A 390 9.56 -5.80 34.90
CA PRO A 390 9.66 -4.59 34.10
C PRO A 390 10.69 -4.77 32.97
N ILE A 391 10.28 -4.53 31.73
CA ILE A 391 11.15 -4.60 30.54
C ILE A 391 11.37 -3.19 30.02
N GLU A 392 12.61 -2.83 29.67
CA GLU A 392 12.89 -1.52 29.10
C GLU A 392 12.10 -1.31 27.79
N PRO A 393 11.34 -0.20 27.65
CA PRO A 393 10.54 0.03 26.46
C PRO A 393 11.37 0.27 25.21
N ASP A 394 10.93 -0.34 24.12
CA ASP A 394 11.46 -0.04 22.79
C ASP A 394 10.83 1.24 22.19
N GLN A 395 11.35 1.66 21.04
CA GLN A 395 10.86 2.83 20.34
C GLN A 395 9.38 2.69 19.93
N THR A 396 8.95 1.49 19.54
CA THR A 396 7.55 1.18 19.18
C THR A 396 6.61 1.41 20.36
N PHE A 397 7.00 1.02 21.57
CA PHE A 397 6.25 1.28 22.80
C PHE A 397 6.18 2.78 23.10
N HIS A 398 7.32 3.48 23.03
CA HIS A 398 7.36 4.92 23.30
C HIS A 398 6.46 5.70 22.33
N ASN A 399 6.48 5.33 21.06
CA ASN A 399 5.57 5.84 20.04
C ASN A 399 4.11 5.59 20.43
N TRP A 400 3.77 4.35 20.78
CA TRP A 400 2.40 4.00 21.21
C TRP A 400 1.91 4.83 22.41
N ILE A 401 2.76 5.04 23.44
CA ILE A 401 2.42 5.89 24.58
C ILE A 401 2.22 7.34 24.16
N LYS A 402 3.09 7.89 23.31
CA LYS A 402 2.98 9.25 22.77
C LYS A 402 1.61 9.45 22.09
N TYR A 403 1.17 8.49 21.27
CA TYR A 403 -0.17 8.51 20.67
C TYR A 403 -1.30 8.49 21.71
N GLN A 404 -1.23 7.62 22.72
CA GLN A 404 -2.25 7.54 23.78
C GLN A 404 -2.40 8.87 24.53
N THR A 405 -1.30 9.56 24.81
CA THR A 405 -1.29 10.87 25.46
C THR A 405 -1.93 11.94 24.57
N ILE A 406 -1.60 11.96 23.27
CA ILE A 406 -2.20 12.88 22.30
C ILE A 406 -3.70 12.65 22.16
N LYS A 407 -4.14 11.38 22.10
CA LYS A 407 -5.56 11.00 22.03
C LYS A 407 -6.32 11.49 23.25
N TRP A 408 -5.76 11.29 24.45
CA TRP A 408 -6.36 11.76 25.70
C TRP A 408 -6.46 13.30 25.76
N ALA A 409 -5.41 14.02 25.36
CA ALA A 409 -5.41 15.48 25.31
C ALA A 409 -6.45 16.04 24.32
N LYS A 410 -6.64 15.39 23.17
CA LYS A 410 -7.71 15.74 22.20
C LYS A 410 -9.11 15.51 22.80
N SER A 411 -9.32 14.37 23.46
CA SER A 411 -10.59 14.04 24.11
C SER A 411 -10.95 15.07 25.18
N LYS A 412 -9.97 15.50 25.98
CA LYS A 412 -10.16 16.52 27.02
C LYS A 412 -10.53 17.88 26.42
N LYS A 413 -9.81 18.32 25.38
CA LYS A 413 -10.14 19.57 24.66
C LYS A 413 -11.54 19.54 24.03
N LYS A 414 -11.97 18.39 23.49
CA LYS A 414 -13.32 18.21 22.93
C LYS A 414 -14.40 18.35 24.02
N LEU A 415 -14.19 17.71 25.18
CA LEU A 415 -15.08 17.84 26.34
C LEU A 415 -15.15 19.28 26.88
N GLU A 416 -14.01 19.99 26.90
CA GLU A 416 -13.93 21.40 27.30
C GLU A 416 -14.60 22.35 26.30
N THR A 417 -14.66 22.00 25.01
CA THR A 417 -15.35 22.81 23.97
C THR A 417 -16.83 22.47 23.82
N GLU A 418 -17.26 21.28 24.21
CA GLU A 418 -18.66 20.83 24.15
C GLU A 418 -19.44 21.09 25.45
N GLY A 419 -18.81 21.67 26.49
CA GLY A 419 -19.52 22.25 27.63
C GLY A 419 -20.36 21.26 28.44
N VAL A 420 -19.87 20.06 28.68
CA VAL A 420 -20.49 19.13 29.64
C VAL A 420 -19.62 19.11 30.89
N SER A 421 -20.00 19.97 31.85
CA SER A 421 -19.54 19.91 33.24
C SER A 421 -20.05 18.68 33.96
#